data_AF-A0A2S2NWC8-F1
#
_entry.id   AF-A0A2S2NWC8-F1
#
_cell.length_a   1.000
_cell.length_b   1.000
_cell.length_c   1.000
_cell.angle_alpha   90.00
_cell.angle_beta   90.00
_cell.angle_gamma   90.00
#
_symmetry.space_group_name_H-M   'P 1'
#
loop_
_entity.id
_entity.type
_entity.pdbx_description
1 polymer ?
#
loop_
_entity_poly.entity_id
_entity_poly.type
_entity_poly.pdbx_seq_one_letter_code
_entity_poly.pdbx_strand_id
1 'polypeptide(L)'
;MPGSKYKSLLISERTTVDELIRILLNCYNSKEQVEQFSLYELSKSEEYQRKLHHDDIPLNVQCCWPLNSDYIFIIKRNPNYKSKQVQTIWTENRHQEEEASTNEYENFIYI
;
A
#
# COMPACT_ATOMS: atom_id res chain seq x y z
N MET A 1 12.52 -9.72 -11.57
CA MET A 1 13.88 -9.25 -11.20
C MET A 1 13.98 -9.20 -9.69
N PRO A 2 14.41 -10.30 -9.05
CA PRO A 2 14.76 -10.28 -7.63
C PRO A 2 15.91 -9.28 -7.40
N GLY A 3 15.79 -8.40 -6.41
CA GLY A 3 16.86 -7.47 -6.00
C GLY A 3 16.83 -6.06 -6.61
N SER A 4 15.88 -5.72 -7.51
CA SER A 4 15.71 -4.32 -7.92
C SER A 4 15.18 -3.47 -6.76
N LYS A 5 15.86 -2.37 -6.42
CA LYS A 5 15.47 -1.44 -5.34
C LYS A 5 14.31 -0.51 -5.70
N TYR A 6 14.03 -0.32 -6.99
CA TYR A 6 12.94 0.52 -7.47
C TYR A 6 12.35 -0.04 -8.77
N LYS A 7 11.18 0.48 -9.14
CA LYS A 7 10.49 0.21 -10.41
C LYS A 7 10.10 1.52 -11.06
N SER A 8 10.21 1.55 -12.38
CA SER A 8 9.70 2.66 -13.20
C SER A 8 8.40 2.20 -13.86
N LEU A 9 7.37 3.04 -13.80
CA LEU A 9 6.09 2.81 -14.44
C LEU A 9 5.79 3.99 -15.37
N LEU A 10 5.27 3.70 -16.56
CA LEU A 10 4.67 4.72 -17.41
C LEU A 10 3.19 4.81 -17.04
N ILE A 11 2.73 6.01 -16.68
CA ILE A 11 1.36 6.27 -16.25
C ILE A 11 0.80 7.51 -16.96
N SER A 12 -0.52 7.66 -16.97
CA SER A 12 -1.21 8.83 -17.51
C SER A 12 -1.20 9.97 -16.50
N GLU A 13 -1.30 11.22 -16.96
CA GLU A 13 -1.51 12.42 -16.14
C GLU A 13 -2.76 12.34 -15.26
N ARG A 14 -3.70 11.43 -15.56
CA ARG A 14 -4.93 11.23 -14.79
C ARG A 14 -4.92 9.98 -13.91
N THR A 15 -3.82 9.23 -13.92
CA THR A 15 -3.72 8.00 -13.13
C THR A 15 -3.81 8.34 -11.65
N THR A 16 -4.77 7.74 -10.94
CA THR A 16 -4.87 7.90 -9.49
C THR A 16 -3.89 6.98 -8.75
N VAL A 17 -3.70 7.19 -7.45
CA VAL A 17 -2.91 6.30 -6.60
C VAL A 17 -3.42 4.86 -6.67
N ASP A 18 -4.74 4.66 -6.61
CA ASP A 18 -5.33 3.32 -6.68
C ASP A 18 -5.06 2.63 -8.02
N GLU A 19 -5.15 3.38 -9.12
CA GLU A 19 -4.83 2.87 -10.45
C GLU A 19 -3.35 2.55 -10.60
N LEU A 20 -2.45 3.39 -10.04
CA LEU A 20 -1.02 3.13 -10.02
C LEU A 20 -0.70 1.83 -9.28
N ILE A 21 -1.26 1.63 -8.09
CA ILE A 21 -1.09 0.40 -7.32
C ILE A 21 -1.65 -0.79 -8.11
N ARG A 22 -2.82 -0.66 -8.73
CA ARG A 22 -3.41 -1.71 -9.57
C ARG A 22 -2.52 -2.08 -10.76
N ILE A 23 -1.95 -1.09 -11.45
CA ILE A 23 -0.98 -1.31 -12.54
C ILE A 23 0.23 -2.07 -12.03
N LEU A 24 0.79 -1.64 -10.89
CA LEU A 24 1.93 -2.31 -10.27
C LEU A 24 1.60 -3.77 -9.95
N LEU A 25 0.48 -4.05 -9.28
CA LEU A 25 0.06 -5.41 -8.95
C LEU A 25 -0.10 -6.28 -10.21
N ASN A 26 -0.67 -5.71 -11.28
CA ASN A 26 -0.79 -6.40 -12.57
C ASN A 26 0.58 -6.75 -13.17
N CYS A 27 1.57 -5.85 -13.10
CA CYS A 27 2.95 -6.13 -13.56
C CYS A 27 3.63 -7.27 -12.79
N TYR A 28 3.18 -7.54 -11.57
CA TYR A 28 3.66 -8.64 -10.73
C TYR A 28 2.74 -9.87 -10.74
N ASN A 29 1.69 -9.89 -11.57
CA ASN A 29 0.66 -10.93 -11.57
C ASN A 29 0.05 -11.18 -10.17
N SER A 30 -0.01 -10.16 -9.31
CA SER A 30 -0.60 -10.26 -7.98
C SER A 30 -2.12 -10.16 -8.04
N LYS A 31 -2.80 -10.97 -7.23
CA LYS A 31 -4.27 -10.95 -7.03
C LYS A 31 -4.69 -10.20 -5.76
N GLU A 32 -3.73 -9.56 -5.10
CA GLU A 32 -3.99 -8.81 -3.88
C GLU A 32 -4.85 -7.58 -4.17
N GLN A 33 -5.54 -7.11 -3.13
CA GLN A 33 -6.41 -5.95 -3.24
C GLN A 33 -5.60 -4.66 -3.10
N VAL A 34 -6.00 -3.61 -3.81
CA VAL A 34 -5.30 -2.31 -3.82
C VAL A 34 -5.22 -1.72 -2.40
N GLU A 35 -6.29 -1.89 -1.62
CA GLU A 35 -6.44 -1.42 -0.25
C GLU A 35 -5.49 -2.10 0.75
N GLN A 36 -4.82 -3.18 0.34
CA GLN A 36 -3.72 -3.76 1.11
C GLN A 36 -2.46 -2.92 1.05
N PHE A 37 -2.41 -1.90 0.19
CA PHE A 37 -1.25 -1.07 -0.01
C PHE A 37 -1.60 0.42 0.15
N SER A 38 -0.59 1.22 0.43
CA SER A 38 -0.66 2.67 0.44
C SER A 38 0.57 3.23 -0.26
N LEU A 39 0.38 4.31 -1.03
CA LEU A 39 1.48 5.07 -1.60
C LEU A 39 1.86 6.22 -0.66
N TYR A 40 3.16 6.42 -0.49
CA TYR A 40 3.74 7.50 0.30
C TYR A 40 4.67 8.33 -0.56
N GLU A 41 4.70 9.63 -0.32
CA GLU A 41 5.82 10.48 -0.66
C GLU A 41 6.74 10.64 0.56
N LEU A 42 8.05 10.66 0.32
CA LEU A 42 9.07 10.73 1.36
C LEU A 42 10.23 11.63 0.90
N SER A 43 10.75 12.48 1.78
CA SER A 43 12.07 13.11 1.64
C SER A 43 12.95 12.63 2.79
N LYS A 44 14.17 12.16 2.49
CA LYS A 44 15.10 11.70 3.53
C LYS A 44 15.79 12.89 4.17
N SER A 45 16.13 13.92 3.39
CA SER A 45 16.77 15.13 3.90
C SER A 45 15.88 15.91 4.87
N GLU A 46 14.57 15.88 4.65
CA GLU A 46 13.60 16.61 5.49
C GLU A 46 12.95 15.73 6.57
N GLU A 47 13.31 14.44 6.65
CA GLU A 47 12.64 13.43 7.50
C GLU A 47 11.11 13.44 7.30
N TYR A 48 10.67 13.78 6.10
CA TYR A 48 9.27 13.97 5.75
C TYR A 48 8.66 12.69 5.21
N GLN A 49 7.46 12.36 5.68
CA GLN A 49 6.65 11.27 5.13
C GLN A 49 5.17 11.66 5.12
N ARG A 50 4.51 11.45 3.98
CA ARG A 50 3.05 11.61 3.87
C ARG A 50 2.42 10.45 3.11
N LYS A 51 1.32 9.94 3.64
CA LYS A 51 0.44 9.00 2.93
C LYS A 51 -0.41 9.78 1.92
N LEU A 52 -0.42 9.34 0.67
CA LEU A 52 -1.30 9.88 -0.35
C LEU A 52 -2.71 9.29 -0.24
N HIS A 53 -3.70 10.09 -0.61
CA HIS A 53 -5.09 9.66 -0.73
C HIS A 53 -5.27 8.76 -1.97
N HIS A 54 -6.25 7.86 -1.96
CA HIS A 54 -6.47 6.93 -3.07
C HIS A 54 -6.83 7.65 -4.39
N ASP A 55 -7.48 8.81 -4.28
CA ASP A 55 -7.87 9.66 -5.42
C ASP A 55 -6.80 10.70 -5.81
N ASP A 56 -5.67 10.77 -5.09
CA ASP A 56 -4.59 11.68 -5.47
C ASP A 56 -3.98 11.23 -6.81
N ILE A 57 -3.45 12.19 -7.57
CA ILE A 57 -2.79 11.96 -8.86
C ILE A 57 -1.28 12.03 -8.64
N PRO A 58 -0.53 10.90 -8.70
CA PRO A 58 0.89 10.86 -8.36
C PRO A 58 1.75 11.79 -9.20
N LEU A 59 1.43 11.99 -10.48
CA LEU A 59 2.15 12.94 -11.32
C LEU A 59 1.98 14.38 -10.84
N ASN A 60 0.79 14.78 -10.41
CA ASN A 60 0.56 16.11 -9.84
C ASN A 60 1.34 16.29 -8.53
N VAL A 61 1.35 15.26 -7.68
CA VAL A 61 2.14 15.24 -6.45
C VAL A 61 3.63 15.43 -6.76
N GLN A 62 4.16 14.65 -7.71
CA GLN A 62 5.56 14.74 -8.12
C GLN A 62 5.92 16.10 -8.73
N CYS A 63 5.03 16.70 -9.52
CA CYS A 63 5.23 18.05 -10.08
C CYS A 63 5.28 19.15 -9.01
N CYS A 64 4.68 18.92 -7.84
CA CYS A 64 4.71 19.84 -6.71
C CYS A 64 5.99 19.72 -5.86
N TRP A 65 6.85 18.73 -6.10
CA TRP A 65 8.08 18.58 -5.34
C TRP A 65 9.06 19.74 -5.59
N PRO A 66 9.81 20.19 -4.56
CA PRO A 66 10.83 21.21 -4.75
C PRO A 66 11.89 20.78 -5.76
N LEU A 67 12.42 21.74 -6.52
CA LEU A 67 13.52 21.50 -7.45
C LEU A 67 14.74 20.96 -6.69
N ASN A 68 15.40 19.94 -7.27
CA ASN A 68 16.57 19.26 -6.70
C ASN A 68 16.34 18.60 -5.33
N SER A 69 15.08 18.29 -5.01
CA SER A 69 14.76 17.55 -3.80
C SER A 69 14.99 16.04 -3.95
N ASP A 70 15.07 15.34 -2.83
CA ASP A 70 15.30 13.89 -2.77
C ASP A 70 13.99 13.10 -2.60
N TYR A 71 12.86 13.71 -2.99
CA TYR A 71 11.56 13.08 -2.82
C TYR A 71 11.44 11.80 -3.65
N ILE A 72 10.85 10.78 -3.04
CA ILE A 72 10.58 9.49 -3.67
C ILE A 72 9.18 8.99 -3.31
N PHE A 73 8.63 8.18 -4.21
CA PHE A 73 7.45 7.37 -3.91
C PHE A 73 7.83 6.03 -3.30
N ILE A 74 7.11 5.62 -2.26
CA ILE A 74 7.24 4.31 -1.61
C ILE A 74 5.86 3.68 -1.47
N ILE A 75 5.74 2.43 -1.91
CA ILE A 75 4.57 1.60 -1.63
C ILE A 75 4.79 0.81 -0.33
N LYS A 76 3.83 0.83 0.57
CA LYS A 76 3.86 0.07 1.83
C LYS A 76 2.62 -0.81 1.96
N ARG A 77 2.76 -1.97 2.58
CA ARG A 77 1.63 -2.83 2.94
C ARG A 77 0.92 -2.27 4.17
N ASN A 78 -0.41 -2.33 4.18
CA ASN A 78 -1.27 -1.94 5.29
C ASN A 78 -1.44 -3.16 6.22
N PRO A 79 -0.82 -3.18 7.42
CA PRO A 79 -0.84 -4.35 8.30
C PRO A 79 -2.25 -4.68 8.84
N ASN A 80 -3.09 -3.65 8.97
CA ASN A 80 -4.43 -3.76 9.53
C ASN A 80 -5.51 -3.99 8.47
N TYR A 81 -5.13 -4.29 7.22
CA TYR A 81 -6.11 -4.66 6.20
C TYR A 81 -6.72 -6.01 6.58
N LYS A 82 -7.87 -5.97 7.25
CA LYS A 82 -8.70 -7.16 7.46
C LYS A 82 -9.26 -7.51 6.09
N SER A 83 -8.85 -8.63 5.53
CA SER A 83 -9.51 -9.18 4.35
C SER A 83 -10.99 -9.26 4.68
N LYS A 84 -11.82 -8.50 3.97
CA LYS A 84 -13.27 -8.69 4.03
C LYS A 84 -13.54 -10.04 3.37
N GLN A 85 -13.26 -11.13 4.06
CA GLN A 85 -13.97 -12.36 3.80
C GLN A 85 -15.43 -12.00 4.03
N VAL A 86 -16.20 -11.95 2.95
CA VAL A 86 -17.64 -11.86 3.01
C VAL A 86 -18.08 -13.12 3.75
N GLN A 87 -18.21 -13.02 5.07
CA GLN A 87 -19.01 -13.96 5.84
C GLN A 87 -20.42 -13.74 5.31
N THR A 88 -20.85 -14.55 4.35
CA THR A 88 -22.26 -14.75 4.08
C THR A 88 -22.88 -15.20 5.40
N ILE A 89 -23.48 -14.24 6.10
CA ILE A 89 -24.33 -14.46 7.27
C ILE A 89 -25.48 -15.34 6.79
N TRP A 90 -25.35 -16.64 7.04
CA TRP A 90 -26.50 -17.49 7.32
C TRP A 90 -26.48 -17.71 8.82
N THR A 91 -27.46 -17.10 9.46
CA THR A 91 -27.71 -17.15 10.90
C THR A 91 -27.93 -18.60 11.31
N GLU A 92 -27.03 -19.19 12.09
CA GLU A 92 -27.36 -20.34 12.92
C GLU A 92 -26.71 -20.17 14.29
N ASN A 93 -27.57 -19.96 15.29
CA ASN A 93 -27.26 -19.94 16.70
C ASN A 93 -26.48 -21.20 17.10
N ARG A 94 -25.36 -21.04 17.83
CA ARG A 94 -25.00 -21.86 19.02
C ARG A 94 -23.71 -21.37 19.69
N HIS A 95 -23.89 -20.88 20.92
CA HIS A 95 -23.12 -21.06 22.17
C HIS A 95 -21.58 -21.28 22.15
N GLN A 96 -20.92 -20.45 22.99
CA GLN A 96 -19.73 -20.70 23.87
C GLN A 96 -18.41 -21.11 23.17
N GLU A 97 -17.18 -20.79 23.60
CA GLU A 97 -16.53 -20.15 24.75
C GLU A 97 -15.03 -19.95 24.36
N GLU A 98 -14.33 -19.10 25.10
CA GLU A 98 -12.88 -19.15 25.44
C GLU A 98 -11.72 -18.82 24.45
N GLU A 99 -10.96 -17.81 24.90
CA GLU A 99 -9.50 -17.56 24.93
C GLU A 99 -8.51 -18.31 24.01
N ALA A 100 -7.59 -17.54 23.40
CA ALA A 100 -6.16 -17.53 23.77
C ALA A 100 -5.31 -16.63 22.84
N SER A 101 -4.43 -15.87 23.48
CA SER A 101 -3.35 -15.05 22.92
C SER A 101 -2.34 -15.84 22.08
N THR A 102 -1.68 -15.21 21.10
CA THR A 102 -0.23 -15.38 20.88
C THR A 102 0.38 -14.36 19.90
N ASN A 103 1.36 -13.61 20.41
CA ASN A 103 2.57 -13.09 19.79
C ASN A 103 2.49 -12.21 18.53
N GLU A 104 2.28 -10.91 18.74
CA GLU A 104 2.98 -9.86 18.01
C GLU A 104 4.47 -9.95 18.36
N TYR A 105 5.35 -10.28 17.41
CA TYR A 105 6.78 -9.89 17.32
C TYR A 105 7.47 -10.89 16.38
N GLU A 106 7.15 -10.87 15.09
CA GLU A 106 8.04 -11.37 14.02
C GLU A 106 7.38 -11.15 12.65
N ASN A 107 7.48 -9.93 12.12
CA ASN A 107 7.42 -9.71 10.67
C ASN A 107 7.93 -8.31 10.31
N PHE A 108 9.23 -8.11 10.48
CA PHE A 108 9.94 -7.00 9.85
C PHE A 108 10.69 -7.55 8.64
N ILE A 109 10.14 -7.32 7.45
CA ILE A 109 10.94 -7.32 6.23
C ILE A 109 11.55 -5.93 6.10
N TYR A 110 12.86 -5.86 6.29
CA TYR A 110 13.65 -4.69 5.96
C TYR A 110 13.73 -4.58 4.44
N ILE A 111 13.36 -3.41 3.91
CA ILE A 111 13.57 -3.00 2.52
C ILE A 111 14.30 -1.66 2.54
#